data_AF-A0A0B2A4V9-F1
#
_entry.id   AF-A0A0B2A4V9-F1
#
_cell.length_a   1.000
_cell.length_b   1.000
_cell.length_c   1.000
_cell.angle_alpha   90.00
_cell.angle_beta   90.00
_cell.angle_gamma   90.00
#
_symmetry.space_group_name_H-M   'P 1'
#
loop_
_entity.id
_entity.type
_entity.pdbx_description
1 polymer ?
#
loop_
_entity_poly.entity_id
_entity_poly.type
_entity_poly.pdbx_seq_one_letter_code
_entity_poly.pdbx_strand_id
1 'polypeptide(L)'
;MSPTLTAALLGAAAAGLFALFGAWVQGRREHVKWLREKRYDAYTKAEALFINISMQLVHLDELKKRVSAVTETNDPAEIAEETDRGKAKVRSMMDSMATDLTAITILGPEPVTLAAKSLAQASAFGDQAAIQEADRALLTAMRVALGSARRPWYKFWAPKGY
;
A
#
# COMPACT_ATOMS: atom_id res chain seq x y z
N MET A 1 36.23 -14.99 -49.05
CA MET A 1 34.85 -14.71 -48.62
C MET A 1 34.39 -13.46 -49.37
N SER A 2 33.23 -13.49 -50.06
CA SER A 2 32.82 -12.34 -50.88
C SER A 2 32.39 -11.16 -50.00
N PRO A 3 32.69 -9.91 -50.39
CA PRO A 3 32.33 -8.72 -49.60
C PRO A 3 30.81 -8.60 -49.36
N THR A 4 30.00 -9.13 -50.28
CA THR A 4 28.54 -9.21 -50.17
C THR A 4 28.06 -10.11 -49.03
N LEU A 5 28.74 -11.24 -48.79
CA LEU A 5 28.37 -12.19 -47.76
C LEU A 5 28.74 -11.67 -46.36
N THR A 6 29.88 -10.99 -46.25
CA THR A 6 30.28 -10.29 -45.02
C THR A 6 29.30 -9.16 -44.68
N ALA A 7 28.90 -8.36 -45.67
CA ALA A 7 27.91 -7.30 -45.47
C ALA A 7 26.54 -7.85 -45.05
N ALA A 8 26.09 -8.96 -45.65
CA ALA A 8 24.83 -9.61 -45.27
C ALA A 8 24.86 -10.16 -43.84
N LEU A 9 25.97 -10.78 -43.42
CA LEU A 9 26.14 -11.27 -42.05
C LEU A 9 26.17 -10.13 -41.02
N LEU A 10 26.86 -9.03 -41.32
CA LEU A 10 26.89 -7.85 -40.46
C LEU A 10 25.51 -7.19 -40.36
N GLY A 11 24.78 -7.10 -41.48
CA GLY A 11 23.40 -6.61 -41.49
C GLY A 11 22.46 -7.47 -40.65
N ALA A 12 22.53 -8.79 -40.79
CA ALA A 12 21.74 -9.72 -39.99
C ALA A 12 22.08 -9.66 -38.50
N ALA A 13 23.37 -9.56 -38.15
CA ALA A 13 23.82 -9.41 -36.76
C ALA A 13 23.32 -8.09 -36.15
N ALA A 14 23.43 -6.98 -36.88
CA ALA A 14 22.93 -5.68 -36.44
C ALA A 14 21.40 -5.71 -36.23
N ALA A 15 20.64 -6.29 -37.17
CA ALA A 15 19.19 -6.44 -37.04
C ALA A 15 18.81 -7.29 -35.81
N GLY A 16 19.55 -8.37 -35.54
CA GLY A 16 19.36 -9.19 -34.34
C GLY A 16 19.60 -8.40 -33.04
N LEU A 17 20.64 -7.57 -32.98
CA LEU A 17 20.90 -6.71 -31.82
C LEU A 17 19.80 -5.67 -31.60
N PHE A 18 19.30 -5.04 -32.67
CA PHE A 18 18.18 -4.10 -32.57
C PHE A 18 16.89 -4.79 -32.13
N ALA A 19 16.62 -6.00 -32.60
CA ALA A 19 15.47 -6.78 -32.16
C ALA A 19 15.54 -7.14 -30.67
N LEU A 20 16.70 -7.58 -30.18
CA LEU A 20 16.94 -7.86 -28.76
C LEU A 20 16.77 -6.61 -27.90
N PHE A 21 17.32 -5.48 -28.35
CA PHE A 21 17.17 -4.21 -27.65
C PHE A 21 15.70 -3.75 -27.60
N GLY A 22 14.98 -3.88 -28.72
CA GLY A 22 13.55 -3.59 -28.78
C GLY A 22 12.73 -4.45 -27.81
N ALA A 23 12.97 -5.76 -27.79
CA ALA A 23 12.32 -6.68 -26.87
C ALA A 23 12.62 -6.35 -25.40
N TRP A 24 13.86 -5.96 -25.09
CA TRP A 24 14.24 -5.56 -23.74
C TRP A 24 13.53 -4.28 -23.28
N VAL A 25 13.47 -3.25 -24.14
CA VAL A 25 12.74 -2.01 -23.84
C VAL A 25 11.26 -2.29 -23.64
N GLN A 26 10.66 -3.11 -24.51
CA GLN A 26 9.25 -3.50 -24.38
C GLN A 26 8.98 -4.25 -23.07
N GLY A 27 9.80 -5.25 -22.75
CA GLY A 27 9.69 -6.01 -21.50
C GLY A 27 9.80 -5.11 -20.26
N ARG A 28 10.68 -4.11 -20.29
CA ARG A 28 10.74 -3.10 -19.21
C ARG A 28 9.47 -2.28 -19.08
N ARG A 29 8.86 -1.85 -20.20
CA ARG A 29 7.62 -1.06 -20.17
C ARG A 29 6.45 -1.88 -19.63
N GLU A 30 6.33 -3.12 -20.07
CA GLU A 30 5.30 -4.05 -19.60
C GLU A 30 5.47 -4.37 -18.12
N HIS A 31 6.71 -4.65 -17.67
CA HIS A 31 6.99 -4.89 -16.26
C HIS A 31 6.63 -3.68 -15.38
N VAL A 32 6.96 -2.45 -15.81
CA VAL A 32 6.60 -1.23 -15.07
C VAL A 32 5.08 -1.04 -15.02
N LYS A 33 4.36 -1.33 -16.11
CA LYS A 33 2.90 -1.29 -16.17
C LYS A 33 2.29 -2.30 -15.20
N TRP A 34 2.72 -3.56 -15.28
CA TRP A 34 2.28 -4.63 -14.39
C TRP A 34 2.52 -4.29 -12.91
N LEU A 35 3.70 -3.77 -12.58
CA LEU A 35 4.03 -3.37 -11.21
C LEU A 35 3.12 -2.24 -10.71
N ARG A 36 2.77 -1.28 -11.59
CA ARG A 36 1.84 -0.19 -11.24
C ARG A 36 0.43 -0.73 -10.97
N GLU A 37 -0.05 -1.65 -11.81
CA GLU A 37 -1.36 -2.29 -11.62
C GLU A 37 -1.40 -3.06 -10.30
N LYS A 38 -0.38 -3.88 -10.00
CA LYS A 38 -0.30 -4.61 -8.73
C LYS A 38 -0.22 -3.70 -7.50
N ARG A 39 0.49 -2.58 -7.60
CA ARG A 39 0.50 -1.56 -6.54
C ARG A 39 -0.86 -0.93 -6.35
N TYR A 40 -1.55 -0.58 -7.44
CA TYR A 40 -2.89 -0.01 -7.38
C TYR A 40 -3.87 -0.96 -6.68
N ASP A 41 -3.87 -2.24 -7.08
CA ASP A 41 -4.71 -3.27 -6.45
C ASP A 41 -4.41 -3.43 -4.95
N ALA A 42 -3.13 -3.41 -4.56
CA ALA A 42 -2.74 -3.52 -3.16
C ALA A 42 -3.15 -2.28 -2.34
N TYR A 43 -2.94 -1.08 -2.89
CA TYR A 43 -3.23 0.17 -2.19
C TYR A 43 -4.74 0.39 -2.01
N THR A 44 -5.54 0.07 -3.02
CA THR A 44 -7.01 0.18 -2.94
C THR A 44 -7.58 -0.77 -1.89
N LYS A 45 -7.09 -2.00 -1.81
CA LYS A 45 -7.49 -2.95 -0.76
C LYS A 45 -7.13 -2.46 0.64
N ALA A 46 -5.91 -1.95 0.81
CA ALA A 46 -5.48 -1.39 2.08
C ALA A 46 -6.30 -0.16 2.50
N GLU A 47 -6.57 0.77 1.58
CA GLU A 47 -7.41 1.94 1.84
C GLU A 47 -8.84 1.52 2.24
N ALA A 48 -9.44 0.57 1.52
CA ALA A 48 -10.75 0.03 1.87
C ALA A 48 -10.76 -0.60 3.28
N LEU A 49 -9.69 -1.29 3.65
CA LEU A 49 -9.53 -1.86 4.99
C LEU A 49 -9.43 -0.78 6.07
N PHE A 50 -8.66 0.29 5.84
CA PHE A 50 -8.57 1.41 6.79
C PHE A 50 -9.90 2.15 6.95
N ILE A 51 -10.64 2.35 5.87
CA ILE A 51 -11.99 2.93 5.91
C ILE A 51 -12.93 2.04 6.73
N ASN A 52 -12.90 0.72 6.51
CA ASN A 52 -13.70 -0.23 7.28
C ASN A 52 -13.33 -0.25 8.76
N ILE A 53 -12.03 -0.18 9.10
CA ILE A 53 -11.57 -0.12 10.50
C ILE A 53 -12.06 1.16 11.17
N SER A 54 -11.87 2.31 10.53
CA SER A 54 -12.28 3.60 11.11
C SER A 54 -13.78 3.67 11.37
N MET A 55 -14.62 3.22 10.42
CA MET A 55 -16.08 3.16 10.62
C MET A 55 -16.48 2.23 11.76
N GLN A 56 -15.82 1.07 11.90
CA GLN A 56 -16.14 0.14 12.97
C GLN A 56 -15.65 0.59 14.35
N LEU A 57 -14.52 1.29 14.44
CA LEU A 57 -14.05 1.88 15.69
C LEU A 57 -15.01 2.95 16.21
N VAL A 58 -15.56 3.78 15.32
CA VAL A 58 -16.61 4.75 15.68
C VAL A 58 -17.84 4.02 16.23
N HIS A 59 -18.27 2.93 15.59
CA HIS A 59 -19.41 2.15 16.06
C HIS A 59 -19.14 1.46 17.41
N LEU A 60 -17.91 0.99 17.65
CA LEU A 60 -17.52 0.41 18.93
C LEU A 60 -17.48 1.45 20.05
N ASP A 61 -17.04 2.68 19.78
CA ASP A 61 -17.08 3.77 20.76
C ASP A 61 -18.52 4.16 21.11
N GLU A 62 -19.40 4.20 20.11
CA GLU A 62 -20.83 4.45 20.31
C GLU A 62 -21.51 3.31 21.09
N LEU A 63 -21.20 2.06 20.78
CA LEU A 63 -21.65 0.90 21.54
C LEU A 63 -21.15 0.95 22.99
N LYS A 64 -19.87 1.25 23.21
CA LYS A 64 -19.32 1.41 24.56
C LYS A 64 -20.04 2.51 25.34
N LYS A 65 -20.31 3.65 24.71
CA LYS A 65 -21.08 4.74 25.33
C LYS A 65 -22.48 4.28 25.70
N ARG A 66 -23.18 3.58 24.80
CA ARG A 66 -24.52 3.02 25.06
C ARG A 66 -24.51 1.99 26.18
N VAL A 67 -23.58 1.03 26.16
CA VAL A 67 -23.41 0.02 27.21
C VAL A 67 -23.11 0.71 28.54
N SER A 68 -22.18 1.68 28.58
CA SER A 68 -21.85 2.42 29.80
C SER A 68 -23.04 3.18 30.39
N ALA A 69 -23.91 3.73 29.53
CA ALA A 69 -25.15 4.39 29.94
C ALA A 69 -26.26 3.42 30.37
N VAL A 70 -26.18 2.14 29.96
CA VAL A 70 -27.18 1.09 30.24
C VAL A 70 -26.73 0.14 31.38
N THR A 71 -25.48 0.25 31.85
CA THR A 71 -24.89 -0.58 32.93
C THR A 71 -25.66 -0.56 34.26
N GLU A 72 -26.69 0.28 34.43
CA GLU A 72 -27.62 0.18 35.56
C GLU A 72 -28.68 -0.92 35.41
N THR A 73 -28.85 -1.56 34.23
CA THR A 73 -30.04 -2.39 33.94
C THR A 73 -29.83 -3.78 33.31
N ASN A 74 -28.62 -4.17 32.87
CA ASN A 74 -28.41 -5.41 32.11
C ASN A 74 -27.67 -6.54 32.86
N ASP A 75 -27.95 -7.78 32.44
CA ASP A 75 -27.37 -9.03 32.96
C ASP A 75 -25.87 -9.15 32.55
N PRO A 76 -24.93 -9.38 33.48
CA PRO A 76 -23.50 -9.51 33.19
C PRO A 76 -23.15 -10.57 32.14
N ALA A 77 -24.00 -11.59 31.93
CA ALA A 77 -23.80 -12.59 30.88
C ALA A 77 -23.90 -11.98 29.46
N GLU A 78 -24.81 -11.04 29.24
CA GLU A 78 -25.03 -10.40 27.94
C GLU A 78 -23.85 -9.46 27.58
N ILE A 79 -23.32 -8.75 28.58
CA ILE A 79 -22.15 -7.87 28.42
C ILE A 79 -20.90 -8.68 28.06
N ALA A 80 -20.73 -9.87 28.66
CA ALA A 80 -19.60 -10.75 28.37
C ALA A 80 -19.64 -11.27 26.91
N GLU A 81 -20.82 -11.71 26.45
CA GLU A 81 -20.99 -12.19 25.08
C GLU A 81 -20.74 -11.08 24.04
N GLU A 82 -21.26 -9.87 24.28
CA GLU A 82 -21.07 -8.73 23.37
C GLU A 82 -19.59 -8.29 23.31
N THR A 83 -18.89 -8.34 24.45
CA THR A 83 -17.46 -8.06 24.54
C THR A 83 -16.63 -9.09 23.74
N ASP A 84 -16.96 -10.37 23.84
CA ASP A 84 -16.25 -11.43 23.14
C ASP A 84 -16.49 -11.40 21.62
N ARG A 85 -17.72 -11.09 21.18
CA ARG A 85 -18.01 -10.80 19.76
C ARG A 85 -17.20 -9.60 19.26
N GLY A 86 -17.10 -8.54 20.05
CA GLY A 86 -16.28 -7.37 19.74
C GLY A 86 -14.80 -7.72 19.57
N LYS A 87 -14.22 -8.48 20.50
CA LYS A 87 -12.81 -8.94 20.41
C LYS A 87 -12.56 -9.84 19.20
N ALA A 88 -13.44 -10.79 18.92
CA ALA A 88 -13.30 -11.68 17.77
C ALA A 88 -13.31 -10.90 16.46
N LYS A 89 -14.20 -9.90 16.36
CA LYS A 89 -14.28 -9.00 15.20
C LYS A 89 -13.00 -8.18 15.04
N VAL A 90 -12.51 -7.53 16.11
CA VAL A 90 -11.24 -6.78 16.08
C VAL A 90 -10.07 -7.67 15.66
N ARG A 91 -10.01 -8.91 16.16
CA ARG A 91 -8.96 -9.87 15.79
C ARG A 91 -8.98 -10.20 14.30
N SER A 92 -10.16 -10.50 13.76
CA SER A 92 -10.33 -10.77 12.32
C SER A 92 -9.91 -9.57 11.45
N MET A 93 -10.15 -8.34 11.93
CA MET A 93 -9.71 -7.13 11.23
C MET A 93 -8.20 -6.97 11.27
N MET A 94 -7.56 -7.24 12.41
CA MET A 94 -6.10 -7.20 12.52
C MET A 94 -5.41 -8.25 11.64
N ASP A 95 -5.97 -9.46 11.53
CA ASP A 95 -5.44 -10.51 10.65
C ASP A 95 -5.55 -10.11 9.16
N SER A 96 -6.68 -9.50 8.76
CA SER A 96 -6.83 -8.93 7.41
C SER A 96 -5.84 -7.78 7.18
N MET A 97 -5.65 -6.91 8.19
CA MET A 97 -4.73 -5.77 8.11
C MET A 97 -3.29 -6.23 7.93
N ALA A 98 -2.86 -7.27 8.65
CA ALA A 98 -1.53 -7.85 8.51
C ALA A 98 -1.28 -8.38 7.08
N THR A 99 -2.27 -9.03 6.49
CA THR A 99 -2.20 -9.56 5.12
C THR A 99 -2.06 -8.44 4.09
N ASP A 100 -2.89 -7.41 4.17
CA ASP A 100 -2.91 -6.31 3.21
C ASP A 100 -1.68 -5.38 3.37
N LEU A 101 -1.22 -5.15 4.61
CA LEU A 101 0.03 -4.40 4.87
C LEU A 101 1.27 -5.14 4.39
N THR A 102 1.25 -6.48 4.39
CA THR A 102 2.35 -7.28 3.84
C THR A 102 2.47 -7.05 2.34
N ALA A 103 1.36 -6.98 1.61
CA ALA A 103 1.38 -6.65 0.18
C ALA A 103 1.97 -5.26 -0.09
N ILE A 104 1.64 -4.26 0.73
CA ILE A 104 2.25 -2.93 0.65
C ILE A 104 3.75 -2.99 0.92
N THR A 105 4.19 -3.78 1.88
CA THR A 105 5.61 -3.89 2.26
C THR A 105 6.43 -4.57 1.17
N ILE A 106 5.87 -5.56 0.48
CA ILE A 106 6.55 -6.29 -0.60
C ILE A 106 6.58 -5.47 -1.90
N LEU A 107 5.46 -4.85 -2.27
CA LEU A 107 5.31 -4.19 -3.58
C LEU A 107 5.61 -2.69 -3.53
N GLY A 108 5.45 -2.06 -2.36
CA GLY A 108 5.54 -0.62 -2.18
C GLY A 108 6.97 -0.10 -2.22
N PRO A 109 7.19 1.11 -2.75
CA PRO A 109 8.46 1.78 -2.57
C PRO A 109 8.64 2.18 -1.09
N GLU A 110 9.89 2.39 -0.69
CA GLU A 110 10.29 2.71 0.69
C GLU A 110 9.41 3.79 1.38
N PRO A 111 9.06 4.94 0.74
CA PRO A 111 8.22 5.95 1.38
C PRO A 111 6.82 5.45 1.77
N VAL A 112 6.24 4.54 0.97
CA VAL A 112 4.92 3.95 1.27
C VAL A 112 5.04 2.99 2.46
N THR A 113 6.11 2.19 2.50
CA THR A 113 6.38 1.27 3.60
C THR A 113 6.62 2.00 4.91
N LEU A 114 7.38 3.10 4.88
CA LEU A 114 7.61 3.94 6.06
C LEU A 114 6.31 4.57 6.56
N ALA A 115 5.51 5.17 5.66
CA ALA A 115 4.23 5.76 6.04
C ALA A 115 3.25 4.71 6.60
N ALA A 116 3.24 3.50 6.05
CA ALA A 116 2.40 2.40 6.54
C ALA A 116 2.82 1.97 7.96
N LYS A 117 4.14 1.90 8.23
CA LYS A 117 4.66 1.64 9.58
C LYS A 117 4.30 2.75 10.56
N SER A 118 4.41 4.01 10.16
CA SER A 118 4.02 5.16 10.99
C SER A 118 2.52 5.11 11.33
N LEU A 119 1.67 4.76 10.36
CA LEU A 119 0.24 4.58 10.61
C LEU A 119 -0.03 3.44 11.59
N ALA A 120 0.60 2.28 11.39
CA ALA A 120 0.47 1.15 12.32
C ALA A 120 0.92 1.50 13.75
N GLN A 121 2.00 2.27 13.89
CA GLN A 121 2.47 2.78 15.18
C GLN A 121 1.48 3.76 15.79
N ALA A 122 0.98 4.74 15.04
CA ALA A 122 0.00 5.71 15.52
C ALA A 122 -1.29 5.01 15.98
N SER A 123 -1.74 3.98 15.25
CA SER A 123 -2.90 3.17 15.64
C SER A 123 -2.67 2.40 16.94
N ALA A 124 -1.45 1.97 17.24
CA ALA A 124 -1.14 1.27 18.49
C ALA A 124 -1.21 2.18 19.73
N PHE A 125 -0.93 3.48 19.57
CA PHE A 125 -0.95 4.46 20.67
C PHE A 125 -2.28 5.21 20.83
N GLY A 126 -3.22 5.05 19.89
CA GLY A 126 -4.59 5.58 20.00
C GLY A 126 -4.71 7.11 19.86
N ASP A 127 -3.65 7.82 19.43
CA ASP A 127 -3.71 9.24 19.14
C ASP A 127 -4.40 9.47 17.79
N GLN A 128 -5.65 9.95 17.84
CA GLN A 128 -6.47 10.15 16.65
C GLN A 128 -5.90 11.20 15.68
N ALA A 129 -5.21 12.24 16.20
CA ALA A 129 -4.58 13.23 15.35
C ALA A 129 -3.37 12.64 14.61
N ALA A 130 -2.53 11.88 15.33
CA ALA A 130 -1.39 11.17 14.73
C ALA A 130 -1.85 10.12 13.69
N ILE A 131 -2.95 9.41 13.95
CA ILE A 131 -3.54 8.46 12.99
C ILE A 131 -3.96 9.18 11.70
N GLN A 132 -4.67 10.31 11.81
CA GLN A 132 -5.10 11.08 10.64
C GLN A 132 -3.92 11.66 9.84
N GLU A 133 -2.88 12.12 10.53
CA GLU A 133 -1.67 12.62 9.87
C GLU A 133 -0.93 11.49 9.14
N ALA A 134 -0.74 10.35 9.79
CA ALA A 134 -0.07 9.20 9.21
C ALA A 134 -0.85 8.62 8.02
N ASP A 135 -2.17 8.59 8.09
CA ASP A 135 -3.04 8.16 6.98
C ASP A 135 -2.91 9.09 5.75
N ARG A 136 -2.94 10.41 5.95
CA ARG A 136 -2.70 11.38 4.87
C ARG A 136 -1.31 11.24 4.25
N ALA A 137 -0.30 10.99 5.07
CA ALA A 137 1.07 10.75 4.61
C ALA A 137 1.15 9.47 3.76
N LEU A 138 0.48 8.40 4.19
CA LEU A 138 0.38 7.13 3.46
C LEU A 138 -0.31 7.31 2.11
N LEU A 139 -1.50 7.93 2.08
CA LEU A 139 -2.24 8.21 0.84
C LEU A 139 -1.41 9.07 -0.13
N THR A 140 -0.69 10.06 0.39
CA THR A 140 0.22 10.89 -0.41
C THR A 140 1.34 10.06 -1.02
N ALA A 141 2.00 9.22 -0.21
CA ALA A 141 3.06 8.34 -0.67
C ALA A 141 2.55 7.35 -1.74
N MET A 142 1.37 6.76 -1.56
CA MET A 142 0.72 5.86 -2.52
C MET A 142 0.43 6.57 -3.86
N ARG A 143 -0.12 7.79 -3.82
CA ARG A 143 -0.38 8.60 -5.02
C ARG A 143 0.90 8.95 -5.78
N VAL A 144 1.96 9.33 -5.06
CA VAL A 144 3.29 9.57 -5.67
C VAL A 144 3.87 8.28 -6.27
N ALA A 145 3.69 7.14 -5.62
CA ALA A 145 4.17 5.84 -6.09
C ALA A 145 3.45 5.37 -7.36
N LEU A 146 2.16 5.67 -7.50
CA LEU A 146 1.35 5.39 -8.70
C LEU A 146 1.63 6.38 -9.85
N GLY A 147 2.31 7.49 -9.56
CA GLY A 147 2.57 8.56 -10.54
C GLY A 147 1.35 9.46 -10.77
N SER A 148 0.35 9.43 -9.89
CA SER A 148 -0.81 10.32 -9.94
C SER A 148 -0.52 11.70 -9.32
N ALA A 149 0.48 11.79 -8.44
CA ALA A 149 1.02 13.06 -7.98
C ALA A 149 2.24 13.47 -8.82
N ARG A 150 2.24 14.71 -9.33
CA ARG A 150 3.42 15.30 -10.00
C ARG A 150 4.60 15.24 -9.02
N ARG A 151 5.62 14.42 -9.32
CA ARG A 151 6.89 14.55 -8.62
C ARG A 151 7.43 15.95 -8.92
N PRO A 152 7.82 16.74 -7.90
CA PRO A 152 8.63 17.91 -8.16
C PRO A 152 9.94 17.45 -8.80
N TRP A 153 10.04 17.66 -10.11
CA TRP A 153 11.17 17.40 -10.97
C TRP A 153 12.52 17.92 -10.43
N TYR A 154 12.50 18.88 -9.49
CA TYR A 154 13.69 19.47 -8.88
C TYR A 154 14.38 18.61 -7.80
N LYS A 155 13.78 17.52 -7.29
CA LYS A 155 14.42 16.69 -6.23
C LYS A 155 15.45 15.67 -6.72
N PHE A 156 15.67 15.52 -8.03
CA PHE A 156 16.67 14.58 -8.57
C PHE A 156 18.12 15.11 -8.55
N TRP A 157 18.32 16.40 -8.25
CA TRP A 157 19.62 17.08 -8.32
C TRP A 157 20.18 17.54 -6.97
N ALA A 158 19.64 17.07 -5.84
CA ALA A 158 20.30 17.28 -4.56
C ALA A 158 21.47 16.28 -4.44
N PRO A 159 22.74 16.71 -4.48
CA PRO A 159 23.85 15.81 -4.16
C PRO A 159 23.63 15.29 -2.74
N LYS A 160 23.71 13.97 -2.57
CA LYS A 160 23.78 13.38 -1.24
C LYS A 160 25.09 13.88 -0.63
N GLY A 161 24.99 14.81 0.32
CA GLY A 161 26.11 15.18 1.19
C GLY A 161 26.58 13.92 1.90
N TYR A 162 27.86 13.60 1.70
CA TYR A 162 28.59 12.60 2.45
C TYR A 162 28.85 13.08 3.88
#